data_AF-A0A533VUZ4-F1
#
_entry.id   AF-A0A533VUZ4-F1
#
_cell.length_a   1.000
_cell.length_b   1.000
_cell.length_c   1.000
_cell.angle_alpha   90.00
_cell.angle_beta   90.00
_cell.angle_gamma   90.00
#
_symmetry.space_group_name_H-M   'P 1'
#
loop_
_entity.id
_entity.type
_entity.pdbx_description
1 polymer ?
#
loop_
_entity_poly.entity_id
_entity_poly.type
_entity_poly.pdbx_seq_one_letter_code
_entity_poly.pdbx_strand_id
1 'polypeptide(L)' 'MPFDSIESVRQAMESENYIADDPIATTVFLALRMKKPILIEGEPGSGKTEVAKVLARM' A
#
# COMPACT_ATOMS: atom_id res chain seq x y z
N MET A 1 -2.45 15.61 2.62
CA MET A 1 -1.88 14.25 2.47
C MET A 1 -2.47 13.67 1.20
N PRO A 2 -1.73 12.87 0.42
CA PRO A 2 -2.15 12.47 -0.92
C PRO A 2 -3.44 11.63 -0.97
N PHE A 3 -3.86 11.05 0.17
CA PHE A 3 -5.03 10.20 0.27
C PHE A 3 -5.99 10.66 1.38
N ASP A 4 -7.28 10.70 1.06
CA ASP A 4 -8.37 11.10 1.96
C ASP A 4 -9.21 9.90 2.45
N SER A 5 -9.07 8.75 1.79
CA SER A 5 -9.80 7.51 2.07
C SER A 5 -8.97 6.26 1.76
N ILE A 6 -9.37 5.11 2.30
CA ILE A 6 -8.77 3.80 1.96
C ILE A 6 -8.96 3.49 0.47
N GLU A 7 -10.11 3.86 -0.09
CA GLU A 7 -10.42 3.67 -1.52
C GLU A 7 -9.48 4.47 -2.43
N SER A 8 -9.13 5.70 -2.04
CA SER A 8 -8.15 6.50 -2.81
C SER A 8 -6.76 5.84 -2.86
N VAL A 9 -6.36 5.13 -1.81
CA VAL A 9 -5.10 4.35 -1.79
C VAL A 9 -5.22 3.15 -2.73
N ARG A 10 -6.34 2.41 -2.66
CA ARG A 10 -6.57 1.22 -3.50
C ARG A 10 -6.51 1.57 -4.98
N GLN A 11 -7.17 2.65 -5.39
CA GLN A 11 -7.18 3.14 -6.77
C GLN A 11 -5.78 3.58 -7.23
N ALA A 12 -5.01 4.23 -6.37
CA ALA A 12 -3.66 4.65 -6.72
C ALA A 12 -2.70 3.45 -6.84
N MET A 13 -2.81 2.44 -5.99
CA MET A 13 -2.06 1.18 -6.13
C MET A 13 -2.46 0.44 -7.40
N GLU A 14 -3.75 0.41 -7.74
CA GLU A 14 -4.26 -0.21 -8.96
C GLU A 14 -3.72 0.50 -10.22
N SER A 15 -3.59 1.83 -10.19
CA SER A 15 -2.96 2.61 -11.28
C SER A 15 -1.48 2.27 -11.51
N GLU A 16 -0.80 1.76 -10.48
CA GLU A 16 0.57 1.23 -10.53
C GLU A 16 0.61 -0.28 -10.84
N ASN A 17 -0.50 -0.86 -11.30
CA ASN A 17 -0.68 -2.29 -11.58
C ASN A 17 -0.55 -3.20 -10.34
N TYR A 18 -0.87 -2.68 -9.15
CA TYR A 18 -0.91 -3.45 -7.92
C TYR A 18 -2.33 -3.53 -7.37
N ILE A 19 -2.94 -4.71 -7.45
CA ILE A 19 -4.27 -4.96 -6.89
C ILE A 19 -4.11 -5.20 -5.38
N ALA A 20 -4.33 -4.15 -4.59
CA ALA A 20 -4.29 -4.22 -3.14
C ALA A 20 -5.60 -4.79 -2.58
N ASP A 21 -5.48 -5.66 -1.58
CA ASP A 21 -6.59 -6.09 -0.75
C ASP A 21 -6.89 -5.06 0.37
N ASP A 22 -8.01 -5.26 1.07
CA ASP A 22 -8.42 -4.35 2.13
C ASP A 22 -7.36 -4.20 3.25
N PRO A 23 -6.70 -5.28 3.73
CA PRO A 23 -5.61 -5.15 4.70
C PRO A 23 -4.44 -4.26 4.22
N ILE A 24 -3.95 -4.43 2.99
CA ILE A 24 -2.84 -3.60 2.48
C ILE A 24 -3.29 -2.15 2.31
N ALA A 25 -4.44 -1.91 1.66
CA ALA A 25 -4.94 -0.55 1.45
C ALA A 25 -5.16 0.19 2.78
N THR A 26 -5.74 -0.50 3.77
CA THR A 26 -5.96 0.06 5.11
C THR A 26 -4.65 0.36 5.83
N THR A 27 -3.70 -0.58 5.80
CA THR A 27 -2.41 -0.42 6.47
C THR A 27 -1.61 0.74 5.88
N VAL A 28 -1.57 0.84 4.55
CA VAL A 28 -0.90 1.94 3.84
C VAL A 28 -1.57 3.28 4.18
N PHE A 29 -2.90 3.35 4.14
CA PHE A 29 -3.65 4.56 4.52
C PHE A 29 -3.28 5.03 5.93
N LEU A 30 -3.32 4.13 6.92
CA LEU A 30 -2.99 4.46 8.30
C LEU A 30 -1.51 4.87 8.46
N ALA A 31 -0.59 4.16 7.84
CA ALA A 31 0.84 4.45 7.91
C ALA A 31 1.18 5.84 7.37
N LEU A 32 0.59 6.23 6.23
CA LEU A 32 0.76 7.56 5.63
C LEU A 32 0.15 8.66 6.52
N ARG A 33 -1.01 8.40 7.12
CA ARG A 33 -1.68 9.33 8.05
C ARG A 33 -0.91 9.52 9.36
N MET A 34 -0.35 8.45 9.89
CA MET A 34 0.36 8.43 11.17
C MET A 34 1.86 8.74 11.03
N LYS A 35 2.39 8.78 9.81
CA LYS A 35 3.83 8.87 9.51
C LYS A 35 4.62 7.77 10.21
N LYS A 36 4.15 6.53 10.10
CA LYS A 36 4.77 5.35 10.71
C LYS A 36 5.30 4.39 9.64
N PRO A 37 6.42 3.68 9.90
CA PRO A 37 6.91 2.66 8.99
C PRO A 37 5.97 1.44 8.98
N ILE A 38 6.01 0.70 7.87
CA ILE A 38 5.30 -0.58 7.70
C ILE A 38 6.34 -1.70 7.66
N LEU A 39 6.09 -2.78 8.41
CA LEU A 39 6.77 -4.06 8.24
C LEU A 39 5.83 -5.00 7.48
N ILE A 40 6.32 -5.62 6.40
CA ILE A 40 5.52 -6.52 5.57
C ILE A 40 6.13 -7.92 5.66
N GLU A 41 5.39 -8.86 6.23
CA GLU A 41 5.78 -10.26 6.40
C GLU A 41 4.96 -11.19 5.48
N GLY A 42 5.48 -12.37 5.19
CA GLY A 42 4.79 -13.36 4.36
C GLY A 42 5.73 -14.31 3.60
N GLU A 43 5.18 -15.35 3.01
CA GLU A 43 5.93 -16.39 2.28
C GLU A 43 6.63 -15.83 1.03
N PRO A 44 7.71 -16.46 0.52
CA PRO A 44 8.30 -16.09 -0.77
C PRO A 44 7.25 -16.02 -1.88
N GLY A 45 7.30 -14.98 -2.73
CA GLY A 45 6.31 -14.79 -3.81
C GLY A 45 5.01 -14.07 -3.43
N SER A 46 4.78 -13.73 -2.16
CA SER A 46 3.59 -12.98 -1.69
C SER A 46 3.52 -11.50 -2.09
N GLY A 47 4.40 -11.01 -2.97
CA GLY A 47 4.35 -9.62 -3.45
C GLY A 47 4.97 -8.56 -2.52
N LYS A 48 5.65 -8.94 -1.42
CA LYS A 48 6.31 -8.01 -0.46
C LYS A 48 7.25 -6.99 -1.11
N THR A 49 8.04 -7.43 -2.09
CA THR A 49 8.96 -6.53 -2.80
C THR A 49 8.21 -5.59 -3.74
N GLU A 50 7.13 -6.08 -4.35
CA GLU A 50 6.39 -5.32 -5.34
C GLU A 50 5.58 -4.20 -4.70
N VAL A 51 4.93 -4.47 -3.57
CA VAL A 51 4.23 -3.42 -2.80
C VAL A 51 5.19 -2.29 -2.37
N ALA A 52 6.42 -2.62 -1.98
CA ALA A 52 7.41 -1.59 -1.63
C ALA A 52 7.80 -0.71 -2.83
N LYS A 53 7.92 -1.29 -4.03
CA LYS A 53 8.21 -0.53 -5.26
C LYS A 53 7.04 0.37 -5.66
N VAL A 54 5.82 -0.16 -5.57
CA VAL A 54 4.58 0.58 -5.86
C VAL A 54 4.48 1.79 -4.94
N LEU A 55 4.65 1.58 -3.64
CA LEU A 55 4.64 2.67 -2.65
C LEU A 55 5.74 3.73 -2.86
N ALA A 56 6.84 3.40 -3.54
CA ALA A 56 7.89 4.35 -3.87
C ALA A 56 7.61 5.19 -5.13
N ARG A 57 6.64 4.78 -5.96
CA ARG A 57 6.20 5.49 -7.18
C ARG A 57 4.98 6.37 -6.94
N MET A 58 4.19 6.03 -5.92
CA MET A 58 2.97 6.74 -5.50
C MET A 58 3.25 8.04 -4.74
#